data_AF-A0A380WJG3-F1
#
_entry.id   AF-A0A380WJG3-F1
#
_cell.length_a   1.000
_cell.length_b   1.000
_cell.length_c   1.000
_cell.angle_alpha   90.00
_cell.angle_beta   90.00
_cell.angle_gamma   90.00
#
_symmetry.space_group_name_H-M   'P 1'
#
loop_
_entity.id
_entity.type
_entity.pdbx_description
1 polymer ?
#
loop_
_entity_poly.entity_id
_entity_poly.type
_entity_poly.pdbx_seq_one_letter_code
_entity_poly.pdbx_strand_id
1 'polypeptide(L)'
;MRPTVQEIAQALQAAELLSAAFIDSGQNNLVLDAGDLIVRVPRHDEARRDLTREAGILAVLAPRLPWPVPAPQLRSVGAHVVAVHRKVAGEPLLSLAGMTDKQKLELARDLAPFLRALHAMPVELLPAAVATDTMAEWRELRDKLDAKALPLLPADTGAAIRARFDRFLGNGHDTPRAIIHGDFGTGNVLVDNG
;
A
#
# COMPACT_ATOMS: atom_id res chain seq x y z
N MET A 1 19.21 -13.88 9.08
CA MET A 1 20.02 -12.69 9.42
C MET A 1 19.72 -11.64 8.35
N ARG A 2 19.62 -10.35 8.69
CA ARG A 2 19.35 -9.26 7.71
C ARG A 2 20.66 -8.68 7.20
N PRO A 3 20.72 -8.07 6.00
CA PRO A 3 21.91 -7.37 5.56
C PRO A 3 22.16 -6.14 6.43
N THR A 4 23.43 -5.85 6.69
CA THR A 4 23.91 -4.66 7.38
C THR A 4 23.81 -3.43 6.47
N VAL A 5 23.81 -2.23 7.08
CA VAL A 5 23.85 -0.96 6.33
C VAL A 5 25.07 -0.91 5.40
N GLN A 6 26.23 -1.42 5.86
CA GLN A 6 27.45 -1.49 5.05
C GLN A 6 27.28 -2.36 3.80
N GLU A 7 26.71 -3.55 3.95
CA GLU A 7 26.46 -4.46 2.81
C GLU A 7 25.48 -3.86 1.81
N ILE A 8 24.43 -3.18 2.29
CA ILE A 8 23.46 -2.49 1.44
C ILE A 8 24.12 -1.32 0.69
N ALA A 9 24.86 -0.45 1.39
CA ALA A 9 25.54 0.69 0.80
C ALA A 9 26.53 0.25 -0.29
N GLN A 10 27.29 -0.82 -0.04
CA GLN A 10 28.24 -1.37 -1.00
C GLN A 10 27.52 -1.97 -2.23
N ALA A 11 26.48 -2.78 -2.02
CA ALA A 11 25.73 -3.41 -3.10
C ALA A 11 24.99 -2.40 -3.99
N LEU A 12 24.51 -1.29 -3.39
CA LEU A 12 23.81 -0.22 -4.09
C LEU A 12 24.74 0.88 -4.62
N GLN A 13 26.03 0.83 -4.29
CA GLN A 13 27.00 1.91 -4.57
C GLN A 13 26.51 3.28 -4.06
N ALA A 14 25.88 3.31 -2.89
CA ALA A 14 25.23 4.48 -2.31
C ALA A 14 25.85 4.79 -0.93
N ALA A 15 26.90 5.61 -0.92
CA ALA A 15 27.65 5.96 0.28
C ALA A 15 26.83 6.78 1.28
N GLU A 16 25.82 7.50 0.81
CA GLU A 16 24.86 8.24 1.64
C GLU A 16 24.06 7.34 2.60
N LEU A 17 23.95 6.03 2.31
CA LEU A 17 23.30 5.08 3.22
C LEU A 17 24.13 4.80 4.48
N LEU A 18 25.44 5.07 4.48
CA LEU A 18 26.32 4.77 5.61
C LEU A 18 25.98 5.59 6.86
N SER A 19 25.36 6.75 6.71
CA SER A 19 24.85 7.57 7.81
C SER A 19 23.39 7.29 8.17
N ALA A 20 22.69 6.46 7.38
CA ALA A 20 21.28 6.14 7.61
C ALA A 20 21.13 5.09 8.72
N ALA A 21 20.09 5.27 9.53
CA ALA A 21 19.67 4.28 10.53
C ALA A 21 18.41 3.57 10.08
N PHE A 22 18.23 2.33 10.53
CA PHE A 22 16.98 1.61 10.30
C PHE A 22 15.83 2.26 11.09
N ILE A 23 14.78 2.62 10.36
CA ILE A 23 13.48 2.98 10.92
C ILE A 23 12.68 1.68 11.09
N ASP A 24 12.41 1.34 12.34
CA ASP A 24 11.83 0.05 12.77
C ASP A 24 10.37 0.23 13.23
N SER A 25 9.54 0.88 12.41
CA SER A 25 8.13 1.17 12.74
C SER A 25 7.11 0.38 11.90
N GLY A 26 7.53 -0.21 10.78
CA GLY A 26 6.65 -0.96 9.87
C GLY A 26 6.59 -2.46 10.13
N GLN A 27 5.43 -3.08 9.95
CA GLN A 27 5.23 -4.52 10.16
C GLN A 27 5.91 -5.39 9.08
N ASN A 28 5.97 -4.91 7.84
CA ASN A 28 6.44 -5.71 6.69
C ASN A 28 7.89 -5.40 6.29
N ASN A 29 8.35 -4.16 6.48
CA ASN A 29 9.65 -3.69 6.00
C ASN A 29 10.39 -2.94 7.10
N LEU A 30 11.71 -3.11 7.13
CA LEU A 30 12.64 -2.16 7.71
C LEU A 30 12.99 -1.11 6.65
N VAL A 31 13.10 0.15 7.05
CA VAL A 31 13.36 1.26 6.12
C VAL A 31 14.69 1.92 6.47
N LEU A 32 15.53 2.18 5.46
CA LEU A 32 16.64 3.13 5.55
C LEU A 32 16.23 4.37 4.77
N ASP A 33 16.33 5.52 5.43
CA ASP A 33 16.13 6.84 4.83
C ASP A 33 17.47 7.59 4.82
N ALA A 34 18.00 7.85 3.63
CA ALA A 34 19.22 8.62 3.41
C ALA A 34 18.93 10.01 2.82
N GLY A 35 17.77 10.60 3.15
CA GLY A 35 17.33 11.89 2.64
C GLY A 35 16.57 11.73 1.32
N ASP A 36 17.29 11.58 0.22
CA ASP A 36 16.66 11.47 -1.13
C ASP A 36 16.43 10.02 -1.57
N LEU A 37 16.92 9.06 -0.80
CA LEU A 37 16.92 7.64 -1.14
C LEU A 37 16.27 6.84 -0.01
N ILE A 38 15.30 6.01 -0.37
CA ILE A 38 14.64 5.06 0.52
C ILE A 38 15.05 3.65 0.13
N VAL A 39 15.49 2.85 1.10
CA VAL A 39 15.70 1.41 0.94
C VAL A 39 14.76 0.65 1.87
N ARG A 40 13.96 -0.26 1.29
CA ARG A 40 13.05 -1.15 2.02
C ARG A 40 13.63 -2.56 2.05
N VAL A 41 13.81 -3.08 3.25
CA VAL A 41 14.27 -4.45 3.50
C VAL A 41 13.10 -5.26 4.06
N PRO A 42 12.57 -6.25 3.32
CA PRO A 42 11.45 -7.05 3.78
C PRO A 42 11.83 -7.91 4.99
N ARG A 43 10.93 -8.02 5.97
CA ARG A 43 11.18 -8.78 7.21
C ARG A 43 11.03 -10.29 7.05
N HIS A 44 10.16 -10.72 6.14
CA HIS A 44 9.80 -12.12 5.91
C HIS A 44 9.45 -12.35 4.43
N ASP A 45 9.30 -13.62 4.04
CA ASP A 45 9.09 -14.00 2.64
C ASP A 45 7.81 -13.44 2.04
N GLU A 46 6.75 -13.29 2.83
CA GLU A 46 5.51 -12.66 2.38
C GLU A 46 5.73 -11.18 2.06
N ALA A 47 6.33 -10.42 2.96
CA ALA A 47 6.70 -9.02 2.69
C ALA A 47 7.60 -8.88 1.46
N ARG A 48 8.50 -9.84 1.21
CA ARG A 48 9.34 -9.87 -0.01
C ARG A 48 8.48 -10.08 -1.26
N ARG A 49 7.51 -10.99 -1.23
CA ARG A 49 6.58 -11.22 -2.36
C ARG A 49 5.72 -9.98 -2.62
N ASP A 50 5.21 -9.36 -1.56
CA ASP A 50 4.39 -8.15 -1.66
C ASP A 50 5.19 -6.99 -2.24
N LEU A 51 6.41 -6.77 -1.74
CA LEU A 51 7.32 -5.74 -2.27
C LEU A 51 7.70 -6.00 -3.74
N THR A 52 7.87 -7.27 -4.12
CA THR A 52 8.14 -7.65 -5.51
C THR A 52 6.94 -7.37 -6.41
N ARG A 53 5.73 -7.71 -5.95
CA ARG A 53 4.48 -7.42 -6.64
C ARG A 53 4.26 -5.91 -6.76
N GLU A 54 4.44 -5.15 -5.69
CA GLU A 54 4.35 -3.70 -5.65
C GLU A 54 5.29 -3.06 -6.67
N ALA A 55 6.57 -3.48 -6.72
CA ALA A 55 7.53 -2.98 -7.69
C ALA A 55 7.14 -3.29 -9.14
N GLY A 56 6.63 -4.49 -9.41
CA GLY A 56 6.10 -4.83 -10.74
C GLY A 56 4.91 -3.97 -11.16
N ILE A 57 3.97 -3.73 -10.24
CA ILE A 57 2.79 -2.89 -10.47
C ILE A 57 3.23 -1.44 -10.74
N LEU A 58 4.04 -0.86 -9.86
CA LEU A 58 4.44 0.55 -9.95
C LEU A 58 5.33 0.83 -11.16
N ALA A 59 6.14 -0.13 -11.61
CA ALA A 59 6.88 0.02 -12.86
C ALA A 59 5.97 0.25 -14.09
N VAL A 60 4.75 -0.28 -14.07
CA VAL A 60 3.74 -0.08 -15.12
C VAL A 60 2.91 1.17 -14.86
N LEU A 61 2.45 1.40 -13.62
CA LEU A 61 1.49 2.48 -13.35
C LEU A 61 2.14 3.85 -13.18
N ALA A 62 3.32 3.94 -12.54
CA ALA A 62 3.94 5.22 -12.18
C ALA A 62 4.12 6.20 -13.35
N PRO A 63 4.57 5.77 -14.55
CA PRO A 63 4.73 6.69 -15.68
C PRO A 63 3.42 7.27 -16.24
N ARG A 64 2.26 6.76 -15.80
CA ARG A 64 0.92 7.11 -16.29
C ARG A 64 0.12 7.92 -15.26
N LEU A 65 0.66 8.10 -14.05
CA LEU A 65 -0.01 8.83 -12.98
C LEU A 65 0.36 10.32 -13.04
N PRO A 66 -0.58 11.22 -12.69
CA PRO A 66 -0.33 12.65 -12.74
C PRO A 66 0.61 13.12 -11.61
N TRP A 67 0.68 12.36 -10.51
CA TRP A 67 1.48 12.70 -9.33
C TRP A 67 2.61 11.70 -9.12
N PRO A 68 3.73 12.15 -8.51
CA PRO A 68 4.81 11.26 -8.13
C PRO A 68 4.32 10.15 -7.20
N VAL A 69 4.72 8.92 -7.51
CA VAL A 69 4.59 7.76 -6.63
C VAL A 69 5.96 7.10 -6.49
N PRO A 70 6.19 6.27 -5.47
CA PRO A 70 7.41 5.47 -5.41
C PRO A 70 7.64 4.68 -6.70
N ALA A 71 8.89 4.60 -7.14
CA ALA A 71 9.32 3.75 -8.25
C ALA A 71 10.36 2.73 -7.75
N PRO A 72 9.96 1.77 -6.88
CA PRO A 72 10.87 0.81 -6.27
C PRO A 72 11.52 -0.09 -7.32
N GLN A 73 12.85 -0.13 -7.27
CA GLN A 73 13.65 -1.04 -8.05
C GLN A 73 14.21 -2.12 -7.14
N LEU A 74 14.02 -3.38 -7.51
CA LEU A 74 14.56 -4.49 -6.74
C LEU A 74 16.06 -4.63 -7.00
N ARG A 75 16.80 -4.92 -5.93
CA ARG A 75 18.25 -5.13 -5.93
C ARG A 75 18.62 -6.30 -5.05
N SER A 76 19.65 -7.03 -5.45
CA SER A 76 20.20 -8.14 -4.66
C SER A 76 21.32 -7.64 -3.75
N VAL A 77 21.27 -8.01 -2.48
CA VAL A 77 22.30 -7.74 -1.47
C VAL A 77 22.66 -9.08 -0.83
N GLY A 78 23.69 -9.73 -1.37
CA GLY A 78 23.98 -11.14 -1.04
C GLY A 78 22.78 -12.04 -1.36
N ALA A 79 22.27 -12.76 -0.37
CA ALA A 79 21.08 -13.60 -0.50
C ALA A 79 19.75 -12.84 -0.32
N HIS A 80 19.78 -11.54 -0.05
CA HIS A 80 18.60 -10.73 0.24
C HIS A 80 18.16 -9.92 -0.98
N VAL A 81 16.85 -9.66 -1.04
CA VAL A 81 16.26 -8.70 -1.99
C VAL A 81 15.84 -7.46 -1.22
N VAL A 82 16.25 -6.29 -1.69
CA VAL A 82 15.82 -4.98 -1.17
C VAL A 82 15.14 -4.19 -2.30
N ALA A 83 14.24 -3.28 -1.95
CA ALA A 83 13.74 -2.30 -2.89
C ALA A 83 14.37 -0.94 -2.62
N VAL A 84 14.77 -0.24 -3.68
CA VAL A 84 15.34 1.11 -3.61
C VAL A 84 14.55 2.06 -4.50
N HIS A 85 14.23 3.25 -3.99
CA HIS A 85 13.62 4.32 -4.77
C HIS A 85 13.98 5.70 -4.24
N ARG A 86 13.77 6.72 -5.07
CA ARG A 86 13.81 8.11 -4.62
C ARG A 86 12.68 8.37 -3.61
N LYS A 87 12.98 9.15 -2.57
CA LYS A 87 11.96 9.62 -1.64
C LYS A 87 10.97 10.51 -2.38
N VAL A 88 9.67 10.28 -2.16
CA VAL A 88 8.64 11.21 -2.62
C VAL A 88 8.59 12.35 -1.60
N ALA A 89 8.66 13.59 -2.08
CA ALA A 89 8.65 14.76 -1.21
C ALA A 89 7.28 14.94 -0.54
N GLY A 90 7.29 15.57 0.63
CA GLY A 90 6.11 15.87 1.43
C GLY A 90 6.05 15.07 2.73
N GLU A 91 5.02 15.38 3.51
CA GLU A 91 4.74 14.79 4.82
C GLU A 91 3.41 14.04 4.78
N PRO A 92 3.26 12.92 5.51
CA PRO A 92 2.00 12.18 5.53
C PRO A 92 0.86 13.06 6.03
N LEU A 93 -0.29 13.00 5.35
CA LEU A 93 -1.51 13.65 5.80
C LEU A 93 -2.03 12.93 7.05
N LEU A 94 -1.57 13.30 8.25
CA LEU A 94 -1.90 12.54 9.45
C LEU A 94 -3.34 12.80 9.93
N SER A 95 -3.92 13.95 9.59
CA SER A 95 -5.26 14.32 10.05
C SER A 95 -5.95 15.32 9.12
N LEU A 96 -7.28 15.21 9.03
CA LEU A 96 -8.15 16.22 8.40
C LEU A 96 -8.75 17.18 9.44
N ALA A 97 -8.47 16.97 10.73
CA ALA A 97 -9.01 17.79 11.81
C ALA A 97 -8.47 19.22 11.71
N GLY A 98 -9.35 20.21 11.89
CA GLY A 98 -8.98 21.63 11.79
C GLY A 98 -8.94 22.18 10.37
N MET A 99 -9.06 21.34 9.32
CA MET A 99 -9.22 21.84 7.96
C MET A 99 -10.58 22.51 7.77
N THR A 100 -10.55 23.71 7.20
CA THR A 100 -11.74 24.40 6.69
C THR A 100 -12.35 23.65 5.51
N ASP A 101 -13.62 23.90 5.20
CA ASP A 101 -14.28 23.29 4.04
C ASP A 101 -13.61 23.68 2.71
N LYS A 102 -13.03 24.88 2.65
CA LYS A 102 -12.23 25.32 1.51
C LYS A 102 -10.99 24.44 1.32
N GLN A 103 -10.22 24.18 2.38
CA GLN A 103 -9.03 23.33 2.33
C GLN A 103 -9.38 21.88 1.96
N LYS A 104 -10.47 21.34 2.51
CA LYS A 104 -10.95 20.00 2.13
C LYS A 104 -11.34 19.93 0.66
N LEU A 105 -11.96 20.98 0.13
CA LEU A 105 -12.32 21.06 -1.28
C LEU A 105 -11.07 21.17 -2.18
N GLU A 106 -10.05 21.92 -1.76
CA GLU A 106 -8.76 22.00 -2.44
C GLU A 106 -8.07 20.63 -2.46
N LEU A 107 -7.95 19.97 -1.31
CA LEU A 107 -7.41 18.60 -1.22
C LEU A 107 -8.17 17.63 -2.13
N ALA A 108 -9.51 17.68 -2.12
CA ALA A 108 -10.31 16.82 -3.00
C ALA A 108 -10.04 17.11 -4.49
N ARG A 109 -9.84 18.38 -4.87
CA ARG A 109 -9.49 18.77 -6.24
C ARG A 109 -8.11 18.26 -6.65
N ASP A 110 -7.17 18.13 -5.72
CA ASP A 110 -5.82 17.64 -5.98
C ASP A 110 -5.77 16.10 -6.04
N LEU A 111 -6.54 15.41 -5.19
CA LEU A 111 -6.61 13.93 -5.17
C LEU A 111 -7.45 13.36 -6.31
N ALA A 112 -8.51 14.04 -6.74
CA ALA A 112 -9.43 13.49 -7.73
C ALA A 112 -8.78 13.20 -9.10
N PRO A 113 -7.86 14.03 -9.65
CA PRO A 113 -7.09 13.70 -10.86
C PRO A 113 -6.32 12.39 -10.74
N PHE A 114 -5.69 12.13 -9.59
CA PHE A 114 -4.95 10.89 -9.34
C PHE A 114 -5.85 9.67 -9.41
N LEU A 115 -6.96 9.69 -8.66
CA LEU A 115 -7.90 8.58 -8.63
C LEU A 115 -8.56 8.37 -9.99
N ARG A 116 -8.91 9.45 -10.71
CA ARG A 116 -9.43 9.35 -12.07
C ARG A 116 -8.42 8.71 -13.03
N ALA A 117 -7.16 9.13 -12.98
CA ALA A 117 -6.11 8.57 -13.82
C ALA A 117 -5.91 7.08 -13.51
N LEU A 118 -5.83 6.72 -12.23
CA LEU A 118 -5.67 5.33 -11.78
C LEU A 118 -6.85 4.45 -12.22
N HIS A 119 -8.08 4.90 -11.98
CA HIS A 119 -9.29 4.13 -12.28
C HIS A 119 -9.59 4.02 -13.78
N ALA A 120 -9.10 4.96 -14.59
CA ALA A 120 -9.27 4.92 -16.05
C ALA A 120 -8.27 4.00 -16.76
N MET A 121 -7.25 3.50 -16.07
CA MET A 121 -6.27 2.60 -16.67
C MET A 121 -6.88 1.23 -17.00
N PRO A 122 -6.56 0.64 -18.16
CA PRO A 122 -7.02 -0.70 -18.52
C PRO A 122 -6.54 -1.73 -17.49
N VAL A 123 -7.44 -2.58 -17.01
CA VAL A 123 -7.09 -3.64 -16.03
C VAL A 123 -6.12 -4.67 -16.61
N GLU A 124 -6.06 -4.77 -17.94
CA GLU A 124 -5.13 -5.60 -18.70
C GLU A 124 -3.67 -5.22 -18.48
N LEU A 125 -3.39 -4.02 -17.97
CA LEU A 125 -2.05 -3.64 -17.52
C LEU A 125 -1.58 -4.50 -16.34
N LEU A 126 -2.50 -5.09 -15.57
CA LEU A 126 -2.24 -5.93 -14.42
C LEU A 126 -2.92 -7.30 -14.58
N PRO A 127 -2.51 -8.14 -15.55
CA PRO A 127 -3.24 -9.36 -15.92
C PRO A 127 -3.37 -10.37 -14.78
N ALA A 128 -2.38 -10.42 -13.88
CA ALA A 128 -2.43 -11.27 -12.69
C ALA A 128 -3.53 -10.87 -11.68
N ALA A 129 -4.05 -9.64 -11.75
CA ALA A 129 -5.16 -9.16 -10.92
C ALA A 129 -6.53 -9.33 -11.61
N VAL A 130 -6.56 -9.59 -12.92
CA VAL A 130 -7.80 -9.76 -13.69
C VAL A 130 -8.48 -11.10 -13.37
N ALA A 131 -7.75 -12.13 -12.95
CA ALA A 131 -8.33 -13.45 -12.68
C ALA A 131 -8.99 -13.60 -11.28
N THR A 132 -8.92 -12.59 -10.42
CA THR A 132 -9.33 -12.73 -9.00
C THR A 132 -10.84 -12.51 -8.82
N ASP A 133 -11.49 -13.42 -8.10
CA ASP A 133 -12.83 -13.20 -7.54
C ASP A 133 -12.75 -12.11 -6.47
N THR A 134 -13.31 -10.94 -6.77
CA THR A 134 -13.26 -9.75 -5.89
C THR A 134 -14.00 -9.94 -4.57
N MET A 135 -14.83 -10.99 -4.47
CA MET A 135 -15.60 -11.30 -3.27
C MET A 135 -15.01 -12.43 -2.43
N ALA A 136 -13.97 -13.12 -2.91
CA ALA A 136 -13.36 -14.24 -2.20
C ALA A 136 -12.86 -13.84 -0.81
N GLU A 137 -12.16 -12.70 -0.70
CA GLU A 137 -11.63 -12.19 0.57
C GLU A 137 -12.76 -11.90 1.57
N TRP A 138 -13.89 -11.36 1.10
CA TRP A 138 -15.04 -11.06 1.94
C TRP A 138 -15.75 -12.32 2.44
N ARG A 139 -15.84 -13.37 1.61
CA ARG A 139 -16.38 -14.68 2.02
C ARG A 139 -15.46 -15.35 3.04
N GLU A 140 -14.15 -15.34 2.79
CA GLU A 140 -13.17 -15.90 3.73
C GLU A 140 -13.16 -15.14 5.07
N LEU A 141 -13.26 -13.81 5.03
CA LEU A 141 -13.38 -12.99 6.24
C LEU A 141 -14.65 -13.36 7.02
N ARG A 142 -15.77 -13.58 6.32
CA ARG A 142 -17.01 -14.01 6.95
C ARG A 142 -16.85 -15.36 7.65
N ASP A 143 -16.25 -16.34 7.00
CA ASP A 143 -16.00 -17.66 7.59
C ASP A 143 -15.10 -17.56 8.84
N LYS A 144 -14.06 -16.72 8.79
CA LYS A 144 -13.18 -16.46 9.94
C LYS A 144 -13.91 -15.79 11.10
N LEU A 145 -14.80 -14.84 10.81
CA LEU A 145 -15.62 -14.18 11.83
C LEU A 145 -16.56 -15.18 12.50
N ASP A 146 -17.28 -15.99 11.71
CA ASP A 146 -18.18 -17.03 12.23
C ASP A 146 -17.43 -18.04 13.12
N ALA A 147 -16.23 -18.44 12.72
CA ALA A 147 -15.45 -19.43 13.47
C ALA A 147 -14.76 -18.88 14.74
N LYS A 148 -14.33 -17.61 14.75
CA LYS A 148 -13.42 -17.09 15.79
C LYS A 148 -13.97 -15.94 16.60
N ALA A 149 -14.70 -15.02 15.98
CA ALA A 149 -15.05 -13.74 16.60
C ALA A 149 -16.49 -13.72 17.10
N LEU A 150 -17.46 -14.12 16.26
CA LEU A 150 -18.88 -14.03 16.59
C LEU A 150 -19.30 -14.88 17.80
N PRO A 151 -18.73 -16.08 18.05
CA PRO A 151 -19.04 -16.84 19.26
C PRO A 151 -18.62 -16.14 20.57
N LEU A 152 -17.75 -15.13 20.51
CA LEU A 152 -17.28 -14.36 21.66
C LEU A 152 -18.16 -13.14 21.95
N LEU A 153 -19.17 -12.87 21.12
CA LEU A 153 -20.05 -11.71 21.23
C LEU A 153 -21.42 -12.10 21.76
N PRO A 154 -22.18 -11.13 22.32
CA PRO A 154 -23.60 -11.33 22.58
C PRO A 154 -24.34 -11.78 21.30
N ALA A 155 -25.29 -12.71 21.46
CA ALA A 155 -25.98 -13.36 20.34
C ALA A 155 -26.57 -12.35 19.34
N ASP A 156 -27.22 -11.29 19.84
CA ASP A 156 -27.84 -10.26 19.01
C ASP A 156 -26.81 -9.47 18.19
N THR A 157 -25.65 -9.15 18.79
CA THR A 157 -24.54 -8.48 18.10
C THR A 157 -23.97 -9.39 17.01
N GLY A 158 -23.75 -10.67 17.33
CA GLY A 158 -23.27 -11.66 16.36
C GLY A 158 -24.22 -11.82 15.17
N ALA A 159 -25.52 -11.93 15.45
CA ALA A 159 -26.57 -12.00 14.43
C ALA A 159 -26.62 -10.74 13.57
N ALA A 160 -26.50 -9.55 14.17
CA ALA A 160 -26.49 -8.29 13.43
C ALA A 160 -25.27 -8.15 12.49
N ILE A 161 -24.08 -8.57 12.92
CA ILE A 161 -22.88 -8.57 12.07
C ILE A 161 -23.07 -9.56 10.90
N ARG A 162 -23.54 -10.77 11.20
CA ARG A 162 -23.87 -11.79 10.19
C ARG A 162 -24.82 -11.25 9.13
N ALA A 163 -25.93 -10.66 9.54
CA ALA A 163 -26.91 -10.09 8.62
C ALA A 163 -26.32 -8.98 7.71
N ARG A 164 -25.37 -8.18 8.21
CA ARG A 164 -24.69 -7.15 7.40
C ARG A 164 -23.81 -7.77 6.31
N PHE A 165 -23.04 -8.80 6.65
CA PHE A 165 -22.22 -9.52 5.68
C PHE A 165 -23.08 -10.27 4.66
N ASP A 166 -24.16 -10.93 5.09
CA ASP A 166 -25.07 -11.64 4.18
C ASP A 166 -25.70 -10.66 3.18
N ARG A 167 -26.14 -9.49 3.65
CA ARG A 167 -26.67 -8.44 2.78
C ARG A 167 -25.62 -7.90 1.81
N PHE A 168 -24.39 -7.68 2.28
CA PHE A 168 -23.30 -7.21 1.43
C PHE A 168 -23.00 -8.25 0.33
N LEU A 169 -22.75 -9.50 0.70
CA LEU A 169 -22.43 -10.60 -0.22
C LEU A 169 -23.59 -10.98 -1.16
N GLY A 170 -24.83 -10.78 -0.71
CA GLY A 170 -26.04 -11.06 -1.49
C GLY A 170 -26.41 -9.95 -2.50
N ASN A 171 -25.83 -8.76 -2.38
CA ASN A 171 -26.01 -7.72 -3.38
C ASN A 171 -25.06 -8.00 -4.56
N GLY A 172 -25.61 -8.18 -5.76
CA GLY A 172 -24.81 -8.32 -6.97
C GLY A 172 -23.90 -7.10 -7.15
N HIS A 173 -22.59 -7.29 -7.02
CA HIS A 173 -21.61 -6.22 -7.20
C HIS A 173 -21.31 -6.05 -8.69
N ASP A 174 -22.20 -5.39 -9.43
CA ASP A 174 -22.02 -5.07 -10.85
C ASP A 174 -21.15 -3.80 -11.06
N THR A 175 -20.17 -3.61 -10.18
CA THR A 175 -19.29 -2.43 -10.27
C THR A 175 -18.25 -2.69 -11.35
N PRO A 176 -18.03 -1.77 -12.30
CA PRO A 176 -16.99 -1.90 -13.28
C PRO A 176 -15.63 -2.14 -12.62
N ARG A 177 -14.85 -3.06 -13.18
CA ARG A 177 -13.51 -3.33 -12.68
C ARG A 177 -12.59 -2.16 -13.02
N ALA A 178 -11.86 -1.70 -12.03
CA ALA A 178 -10.87 -0.65 -12.16
C ALA A 178 -9.62 -1.04 -11.37
N ILE A 179 -8.47 -0.51 -11.78
CA ILE A 179 -7.27 -0.53 -10.94
C ILE A 179 -7.52 0.44 -9.79
N ILE A 180 -7.30 -0.02 -8.56
CA ILE A 180 -7.45 0.79 -7.34
C ILE A 180 -6.14 0.77 -6.55
N HIS A 181 -5.95 1.76 -5.67
CA HIS A 181 -4.81 1.76 -4.75
C HIS A 181 -4.90 0.62 -3.72
N GLY A 182 -6.12 0.22 -3.34
CA GLY A 182 -6.38 -0.83 -2.33
C GLY A 182 -6.24 -0.34 -0.89
N ASP A 183 -5.40 0.66 -0.63
CA ASP A 183 -5.20 1.26 0.70
C ASP A 183 -5.05 2.80 0.64
N PHE A 184 -6.06 3.51 0.13
CA PHE A 184 -5.98 4.97 -0.08
C PHE A 184 -6.28 5.76 1.21
N GLY A 185 -5.57 5.43 2.29
CA GLY A 185 -5.63 6.09 3.58
C GLY A 185 -4.71 7.30 3.67
N THR A 186 -4.92 8.15 4.68
CA THR A 186 -4.21 9.44 4.81
C THR A 186 -2.70 9.28 5.06
N GLY A 187 -2.27 8.16 5.67
CA GLY A 187 -0.85 7.79 5.80
C GLY A 187 -0.13 7.46 4.48
N ASN A 188 -0.88 7.26 3.38
CA ASN A 188 -0.35 6.99 2.05
C ASN A 188 -0.46 8.21 1.11
N VAL A 189 -0.86 9.37 1.64
CA VAL A 189 -0.93 10.64 0.90
C VAL A 189 0.10 11.59 1.50
N LEU A 190 1.02 12.07 0.66
CA LEU A 190 1.99 13.08 1.05
C LEU A 190 1.53 14.46 0.58
N VAL A 191 1.65 15.46 1.44
CA VAL A 191 1.31 16.86 1.17
C VAL A 191 2.44 17.79 1.56
N ASP A 192 2.44 19.01 1.01
CA ASP A 192 3.35 20.07 1.45
C ASP A 192 2.85 20.66 2.79
N ASN A 193 3.64 20.54 3.86
CA ASN A 193 3.30 20.93 5.25
C ASN A 193 2.15 20.08 5.84
N GLY A 194 2.40 18.80 6.08
CA GLY A 194 1.40 17.77 6.41
C GLY A 194 1.07 17.59 7.89
#